data_AF-A0A024GXG3-F1
#
_entry.id   AF-A0A024GXG3-F1
#
_cell.length_a   1.000
_cell.length_b   1.000
_cell.length_c   1.000
_cell.angle_alpha   90.00
_cell.angle_beta   90.00
_cell.angle_gamma   90.00
#
_symmetry.space_group_name_H-M   'P 1'
#
loop_
_entity.id
_entity.type
_entity.pdbx_description
1 polymer ?
#
loop_
_entity_poly.entity_id
_entity_poly.type
_entity_poly.pdbx_seq_one_letter_code
_entity_poly.pdbx_strand_id
1 'polypeptide(L)'
;MSAAKQKGTAWETALVRFLGEFFEKRFGLEPRRKAQEGFEDAGDIGGISPFVAQAKAYKSWEDAIRLGLDGVEKQKIHAGEPYGVAFVKRVRRSVGAGYAVMTVATFARLLVRLRRAEFLLEKHAPDAWEVHAAGTAQDLVRELR
;
A
#
# COMPACT_ATOMS: atom_id res chain seq x y z
N MET A 1 -19.78 -15.22 12.22
CA MET A 1 -18.49 -14.53 11.97
C MET A 1 -17.74 -14.38 13.29
N SER A 2 -16.45 -14.75 13.35
CA SER A 2 -15.65 -14.62 14.59
C SER A 2 -15.21 -13.17 14.82
N ALA A 3 -14.96 -12.79 16.08
CA ALA A 3 -14.52 -11.45 16.44
C ALA A 3 -13.17 -11.05 15.80
N ALA A 4 -12.27 -12.01 15.57
CA ALA A 4 -11.01 -11.78 14.86
C ALA A 4 -11.25 -11.47 13.38
N LYS A 5 -12.13 -12.22 12.71
CA LYS A 5 -12.50 -11.99 11.31
C LYS A 5 -13.18 -10.62 11.13
N GLN A 6 -14.07 -10.24 12.04
CA GLN A 6 -14.69 -8.91 12.05
C GLN A 6 -13.66 -7.78 12.16
N LYS A 7 -12.67 -7.92 13.06
CA LYS A 7 -11.59 -6.91 13.21
C LYS A 7 -10.71 -6.80 11.97
N GLY A 8 -10.39 -7.93 11.32
CA GLY A 8 -9.67 -7.94 10.05
C GLY A 8 -10.45 -7.21 8.95
N THR A 9 -11.71 -7.58 8.74
CA THR A 9 -12.60 -6.94 7.76
C THR A 9 -12.80 -5.45 8.02
N ALA A 10 -12.90 -5.03 9.29
CA ALA A 10 -12.98 -3.62 9.65
C ALA A 10 -11.70 -2.87 9.29
N TRP A 11 -10.52 -3.49 9.50
CA TRP A 11 -9.23 -2.89 9.13
C TRP A 11 -9.05 -2.76 7.61
N GLU A 12 -9.37 -3.81 6.86
CA GLU A 12 -9.34 -3.77 5.38
C GLU A 12 -10.25 -2.67 4.82
N THR A 13 -11.48 -2.58 5.33
CA THR A 13 -12.45 -1.56 4.92
C THR A 13 -11.93 -0.15 5.23
N ALA A 14 -11.35 0.04 6.42
CA ALA A 14 -10.80 1.33 6.82
C ALA A 14 -9.59 1.74 5.96
N LEU A 15 -8.71 0.79 5.61
CA LEU A 15 -7.60 1.03 4.70
C LEU A 15 -8.07 1.43 3.30
N VAL A 16 -9.00 0.67 2.71
CA VAL A 16 -9.52 0.97 1.37
C VAL A 16 -10.16 2.36 1.32
N ARG A 17 -10.94 2.72 2.35
CA ARG A 17 -11.52 4.05 2.46
C ARG A 17 -10.44 5.13 2.55
N PHE A 18 -9.50 4.98 3.48
CA PHE A 18 -8.42 5.96 3.70
C PHE A 18 -7.57 6.15 2.44
N LEU A 19 -7.16 5.05 1.80
CA LEU A 19 -6.39 5.10 0.55
C LEU A 19 -7.20 5.71 -0.58
N GLY A 20 -8.50 5.40 -0.69
CA GLY A 20 -9.37 5.96 -1.72
C GLY A 20 -9.55 7.47 -1.56
N GLU A 21 -9.76 7.94 -0.33
CA GLU A 21 -9.85 9.36 0.01
C GLU A 21 -8.53 10.10 -0.24
N PHE A 22 -7.38 9.46 0.00
CA PHE A 22 -6.08 10.08 -0.31
C PHE A 22 -5.78 10.09 -1.80
N PHE A 23 -5.99 8.97 -2.48
CA PHE A 23 -5.63 8.83 -3.89
C PHE A 23 -6.55 9.64 -4.79
N GLU A 24 -7.84 9.77 -4.48
CA GLU A 24 -8.81 10.51 -5.33
C GLU A 24 -8.78 10.06 -6.79
N LYS A 25 -8.54 8.75 -7.03
CA LYS A 25 -8.36 8.14 -8.35
C LYS A 25 -7.19 8.70 -9.18
N ARG A 26 -6.30 9.49 -8.57
CA ARG A 26 -5.08 9.99 -9.20
C ARG A 26 -4.25 8.81 -9.70
N PHE A 27 -3.74 8.95 -10.92
CA PHE A 27 -2.87 7.97 -11.56
C PHE A 27 -3.46 6.56 -11.66
N GLY A 28 -4.80 6.43 -11.72
CA GLY A 28 -5.49 5.15 -11.83
C GLY A 28 -5.51 4.32 -10.54
N LEU A 29 -5.21 4.94 -9.40
CA LEU A 29 -5.24 4.28 -8.09
C LEU A 29 -6.68 4.16 -7.57
N GLU A 30 -7.21 2.95 -7.59
CA GLU A 30 -8.58 2.63 -7.19
C GLU A 30 -8.62 1.48 -6.17
N PRO A 31 -8.30 1.77 -4.90
CA PRO A 31 -8.15 0.76 -3.87
C PRO A 31 -9.48 0.07 -3.62
N ARG A 32 -9.44 -1.26 -3.54
CA ARG A 32 -10.62 -2.10 -3.30
C ARG A 32 -10.25 -3.35 -2.54
N ARG A 33 -11.17 -3.88 -1.75
CA ARG A 33 -11.00 -5.21 -1.15
C ARG A 33 -11.13 -6.27 -2.24
N LYS A 34 -10.26 -7.27 -2.26
CA LYS A 34 -10.47 -8.44 -3.11
C LYS A 34 -11.40 -9.43 -2.41
N ALA A 35 -12.37 -9.97 -3.14
CA ALA A 35 -13.15 -11.09 -2.64
C ALA A 35 -12.25 -12.32 -2.56
N GLN A 36 -12.40 -13.13 -1.49
CA GLN A 36 -11.73 -14.42 -1.37
C GLN A 36 -12.36 -15.40 -2.37
N GLU A 37 -12.08 -15.24 -3.66
CA GLU A 37 -12.36 -16.27 -4.66
C GLU A 37 -11.09 -17.08 -4.90
N GLY A 38 -11.26 -18.40 -4.84
CA GLY A 38 -10.17 -19.36 -4.68
C GLY A 38 -9.09 -19.30 -5.76
N PHE A 39 -7.94 -19.84 -5.37
CA PHE A 39 -6.76 -20.16 -6.19
C PHE A 39 -5.88 -18.99 -6.64
N GLU A 40 -6.41 -17.81 -6.98
CA GLU A 40 -5.60 -16.63 -7.34
C GLU A 40 -5.52 -15.63 -6.19
N ASP A 41 -4.95 -16.06 -5.06
CA ASP A 41 -4.73 -15.16 -3.92
C ASP A 41 -3.69 -14.10 -4.30
N ALA A 42 -4.19 -12.91 -4.61
CA ALA A 42 -3.42 -11.75 -5.06
C ALA A 42 -3.52 -10.59 -4.07
N GLY A 43 -3.69 -10.90 -2.78
CA GLY A 43 -3.69 -9.95 -1.66
C GLY A 43 -5.07 -9.49 -1.19
N ASP A 44 -5.09 -8.83 -0.02
CA ASP A 44 -6.32 -8.37 0.64
C ASP A 44 -6.86 -7.06 -0.01
N ILE A 45 -5.95 -6.24 -0.55
CA ILE A 45 -6.27 -4.96 -1.20
C ILE A 45 -5.71 -4.96 -2.62
N GLY A 46 -6.57 -4.66 -3.61
CA GLY A 46 -6.22 -4.46 -5.01
C GLY A 46 -6.37 -3.01 -5.46
N GLY A 47 -6.00 -2.72 -6.70
CA GLY A 47 -6.12 -1.38 -7.31
C GLY A 47 -5.02 -0.39 -6.87
N ILE A 48 -3.92 -0.93 -6.36
CA ILE A 48 -2.75 -0.18 -5.88
C ILE A 48 -1.47 -0.65 -6.58
N SER A 49 -1.58 -1.10 -7.84
CA SER A 49 -0.41 -1.46 -8.66
C SER A 49 0.60 -0.31 -8.60
N PRO A 50 1.89 -0.57 -8.33
CA PRO A 50 2.60 -1.85 -8.51
C PRO A 50 2.74 -2.72 -7.23
N PHE A 51 1.78 -2.66 -6.30
CA PHE A 51 1.84 -3.40 -5.03
C PHE A 51 0.79 -4.51 -4.90
N VAL A 52 1.21 -5.62 -4.29
CA VAL A 52 0.34 -6.54 -3.55
C VAL A 52 0.29 -6.12 -2.09
N ALA A 53 -0.91 -6.07 -1.51
CA ALA A 53 -1.09 -5.69 -0.11
C ALA A 53 -1.71 -6.79 0.74
N GLN A 54 -1.19 -6.93 1.95
CA GLN A 54 -1.77 -7.70 3.04
C GLN A 54 -2.15 -6.76 4.19
N ALA A 55 -3.33 -6.93 4.78
CA ALA A 55 -3.83 -6.13 5.88
C ALA A 55 -3.87 -6.95 7.18
N LYS A 56 -3.09 -6.56 8.19
CA LYS A 56 -2.97 -7.30 9.46
C LYS A 56 -3.38 -6.44 10.65
N ALA A 57 -4.43 -6.88 11.35
CA ALA A 57 -4.95 -6.27 12.57
C ALA A 57 -4.68 -7.13 13.82
N TYR A 58 -3.40 -7.43 14.05
CA TYR A 58 -2.95 -8.32 15.13
C TYR A 58 -2.58 -7.54 16.39
N LYS A 59 -2.53 -8.23 17.54
CA LYS A 59 -2.06 -7.65 18.81
C LYS A 59 -0.53 -7.55 18.86
N SER A 60 0.18 -8.58 18.39
CA SER A 60 1.64 -8.55 18.22
C SER A 60 1.98 -7.91 16.88
N TRP A 61 2.91 -6.96 16.90
CA TRP A 61 3.40 -6.32 15.67
C TRP A 61 4.37 -7.22 14.93
N GLU A 62 5.16 -8.00 15.66
CA GLU A 62 6.12 -8.96 15.13
C GLU A 62 5.40 -10.01 14.25
N ASP A 63 4.33 -10.60 14.77
CA ASP A 63 3.52 -11.55 14.00
C ASP A 63 2.81 -10.88 12.83
N ALA A 64 2.31 -9.65 13.01
CA ALA A 64 1.64 -8.90 11.94
C ALA A 64 2.60 -8.64 10.77
N ILE A 65 3.83 -8.23 11.08
CA ILE A 65 4.87 -7.96 10.11
C ILE A 65 5.29 -9.26 9.42
N ARG A 66 5.67 -10.28 10.19
CA ARG A 66 6.17 -11.55 9.65
C ARG A 66 5.13 -12.22 8.76
N LEU A 67 3.91 -12.45 9.27
CA LEU A 67 2.85 -13.10 8.50
C LEU A 67 2.37 -12.25 7.32
N GLY A 68 2.38 -10.92 7.45
CA GLY A 68 2.07 -10.01 6.36
C GLY A 68 3.08 -10.09 5.23
N LEU A 69 4.38 -10.05 5.56
CA LEU A 69 5.48 -10.13 4.60
C LEU A 69 5.57 -11.51 3.92
N ASP A 70 5.44 -12.59 4.69
CA ASP A 70 5.42 -13.96 4.15
C ASP A 70 4.25 -14.16 3.16
N GLY A 71 3.10 -13.53 3.44
CA GLY A 71 1.93 -13.54 2.58
C GLY A 71 2.17 -12.80 1.26
N VAL A 72 2.61 -11.54 1.32
CA VAL A 72 2.81 -10.75 0.09
C VAL A 72 3.90 -11.32 -0.82
N GLU A 73 4.97 -11.92 -0.28
CA GLU A 73 6.02 -12.49 -1.13
C GLU A 73 5.53 -13.69 -1.96
N LYS A 74 4.62 -14.51 -1.42
CA LYS A 74 3.97 -15.58 -2.19
C LYS A 74 3.01 -15.00 -3.23
N GLN A 75 2.18 -14.05 -2.81
CA GLN A 75 1.10 -13.50 -3.64
C GLN A 75 1.61 -12.61 -4.78
N LYS A 76 2.76 -11.94 -4.63
CA LYS A 76 3.41 -11.16 -5.71
C LYS A 76 3.69 -12.00 -6.95
N ILE A 77 4.13 -13.24 -6.75
CA ILE A 77 4.42 -14.16 -7.86
C ILE A 77 3.15 -14.45 -8.65
N HIS A 78 2.04 -14.71 -7.95
CA HIS A 78 0.75 -14.97 -8.59
C HIS A 78 0.13 -13.72 -9.22
N ALA A 79 0.28 -12.57 -8.58
CA ALA A 79 -0.29 -11.30 -9.04
C ALA A 79 0.53 -10.64 -10.17
N GLY A 80 1.75 -11.10 -10.45
CA GLY A 80 2.64 -10.47 -11.42
C GLY A 80 3.15 -9.08 -11.01
N GLU A 81 3.05 -8.75 -9.72
CA GLU A 81 3.37 -7.42 -9.20
C GLU A 81 4.78 -7.39 -8.57
N PRO A 82 5.56 -6.31 -8.77
CA PRO A 82 6.96 -6.28 -8.36
C PRO A 82 7.15 -6.05 -6.85
N TYR A 83 6.16 -5.48 -6.15
CA TYR A 83 6.29 -5.06 -4.75
C TYR A 83 5.20 -5.61 -3.86
N GLY A 84 5.56 -5.83 -2.59
CA GLY A 84 4.65 -6.28 -1.54
C GLY A 84 4.69 -5.31 -0.36
N VAL A 85 3.53 -5.07 0.23
CA VAL A 85 3.38 -4.23 1.41
C VAL A 85 2.43 -4.87 2.43
N ALA A 86 2.87 -4.93 3.68
CA ALA A 86 2.01 -5.31 4.79
C ALA A 86 1.50 -4.04 5.50
N PHE A 87 0.20 -3.82 5.47
CA PHE A 87 -0.47 -2.77 6.24
C PHE A 87 -0.81 -3.29 7.64
N VAL A 88 0.00 -2.90 8.62
CA VAL A 88 -0.14 -3.32 10.01
C VAL A 88 -0.88 -2.25 10.80
N LYS A 89 -2.00 -2.65 11.42
CA LYS A 89 -2.78 -1.75 12.26
C LYS A 89 -2.02 -1.37 13.52
N ARG A 90 -1.91 -0.07 13.80
CA ARG A 90 -1.50 0.43 15.12
C ARG A 90 -2.72 0.46 16.06
N VAL A 91 -2.60 -0.22 17.20
CA VAL A 91 -3.72 -0.39 18.14
C VAL A 91 -4.12 0.98 18.74
N ARG A 92 -5.42 1.27 18.79
CA ARG A 92 -6.00 2.53 19.30
C ARG A 92 -5.50 3.81 18.60
N ARG A 93 -5.04 3.71 17.35
CA ARG A 93 -4.66 4.86 16.51
C ARG A 93 -5.49 4.88 15.22
N SER A 94 -5.51 6.04 14.56
CA SER A 94 -6.14 6.24 13.24
C SER A 94 -5.46 5.40 12.15
N VAL A 95 -6.12 5.27 11.00
CA VAL A 95 -5.62 4.48 9.86
C VAL A 95 -4.27 5.01 9.35
N GLY A 96 -4.15 6.33 9.18
CA GLY A 96 -2.91 6.97 8.73
C GLY A 96 -1.72 6.83 9.69
N ALA A 97 -1.97 6.47 10.96
CA ALA A 97 -0.92 6.16 11.93
C ALA A 97 -0.56 4.66 11.98
N GLY A 98 -1.12 3.85 11.09
CA GLY A 98 -0.70 2.46 10.85
C GLY A 98 0.68 2.38 10.17
N TYR A 99 1.16 1.17 9.96
CA TYR A 99 2.46 0.94 9.33
C TYR A 99 2.29 0.31 7.97
N ALA A 100 2.99 0.83 6.96
CA ALA A 100 3.21 0.17 5.69
C ALA A 100 4.61 -0.45 5.71
N VAL A 101 4.68 -1.77 5.81
CA VAL A 101 5.94 -2.50 6.04
C VAL A 101 6.33 -3.27 4.80
N MET A 102 7.62 -3.18 4.43
CA MET A 102 8.23 -3.91 3.33
C MET A 102 9.63 -4.37 3.73
N THR A 103 10.19 -5.35 3.03
CA THR A 103 11.59 -5.75 3.23
C THR A 103 12.53 -4.65 2.75
N VAL A 104 13.74 -4.59 3.32
CA VAL A 104 14.80 -3.65 2.90
C VAL A 104 15.09 -3.77 1.40
N ALA A 105 15.10 -4.98 0.85
CA ALA A 105 15.31 -5.21 -0.57
C ALA A 105 14.18 -4.63 -1.44
N THR A 106 12.91 -4.76 -0.99
CA THR A 106 11.77 -4.15 -1.69
C THR A 106 11.83 -2.63 -1.62
N PHE A 107 12.17 -2.05 -0.46
CA PHE A 107 12.38 -0.61 -0.31
C PHE A 107 13.48 -0.09 -1.24
N ALA A 108 14.64 -0.76 -1.29
CA ALA A 108 15.74 -0.37 -2.17
C ALA A 108 15.32 -0.36 -3.65
N ARG A 109 14.60 -1.39 -4.12
CA ARG A 109 14.09 -1.45 -5.49
C ARG A 109 13.06 -0.36 -5.78
N LEU A 110 12.18 -0.06 -4.81
CA LEU A 110 11.20 1.01 -4.92
C LEU A 110 11.88 2.37 -5.05
N LEU A 111 12.87 2.66 -4.19
CA LEU A 111 13.62 3.91 -4.20
C LEU A 111 14.36 4.11 -5.53
N VAL A 112 15.02 3.08 -6.04
CA VAL A 112 15.69 3.14 -7.35
C VAL A 112 14.68 3.41 -8.48
N ARG A 113 13.51 2.76 -8.47
CA ARG A 113 12.46 3.00 -9.46
C ARG A 113 11.96 4.44 -9.40
N LEU A 114 11.68 4.96 -8.21
CA LEU A 114 11.23 6.34 -8.02
C LEU A 114 12.27 7.34 -8.52
N ARG A 115 13.52 7.23 -8.05
CA ARG A 115 14.59 8.16 -8.43
C ARG A 115 14.90 8.11 -9.93
N ARG A 116 14.81 6.93 -10.55
CA ARG A 116 14.94 6.81 -12.01
C ARG A 116 13.83 7.55 -12.74
N ALA A 117 12.58 7.42 -12.29
CA ALA A 117 11.45 8.11 -12.90
C ALA A 117 11.60 9.64 -12.76
N GLU A 118 11.91 10.14 -11.56
CA GLU A 118 12.10 11.57 -11.32
C GLU A 118 13.26 12.15 -12.13
N PHE A 119 14.40 11.46 -12.16
CA PHE A 119 15.57 11.89 -12.93
C PHE A 119 15.27 11.99 -14.43
N LEU A 120 14.57 11.00 -14.98
CA LEU A 120 14.19 11.02 -16.40
C LEU A 120 13.15 12.09 -16.68
N LEU A 121 12.20 12.32 -15.78
CA LEU A 121 11.20 13.38 -15.91
C LEU A 121 11.87 14.77 -15.92
N GLU A 122 12.75 15.04 -14.96
CA GLU A 122 13.50 16.29 -14.88
C GLU A 122 14.35 16.53 -16.13
N LYS A 123 15.06 15.49 -16.60
CA LYS A 123 15.96 15.59 -17.75
C LYS A 123 15.24 15.80 -19.08
N HIS A 124 14.06 15.20 -19.26
CA HIS A 124 13.39 15.14 -20.56
C HIS A 124 12.11 15.99 -20.65
N ALA A 125 11.54 16.41 -19.52
CA ALA A 125 10.32 17.22 -19.45
C ALA A 125 10.32 18.10 -18.17
N PRO A 126 11.19 19.13 -18.10
CA PRO A 126 11.37 19.95 -16.89
C PRO A 126 10.08 20.63 -16.42
N ASP A 127 9.25 21.15 -17.32
CA ASP A 127 7.96 21.76 -16.94
C ASP A 127 7.03 20.74 -16.27
N ALA A 128 7.01 19.49 -16.74
CA ALA A 128 6.23 18.43 -16.12
C ALA A 128 6.83 17.99 -14.76
N TRP A 129 8.15 18.08 -14.62
CA TRP A 129 8.83 17.85 -13.34
C TRP A 129 8.45 18.92 -12.31
N GLU A 130 8.35 20.20 -12.68
CA GLU A 130 7.92 21.26 -11.76
C GLU A 130 6.51 21.00 -11.22
N VAL A 131 5.59 20.57 -12.09
CA VAL A 131 4.23 20.16 -11.69
C VAL A 131 4.28 18.96 -10.75
N HIS A 132 5.09 17.94 -11.06
CA HIS A 132 5.29 16.76 -10.19
C HIS A 132 5.83 17.15 -8.80
N ALA A 133 6.85 18.00 -8.76
CA ALA A 133 7.46 18.47 -7.52
C ALA A 133 6.48 19.28 -6.67
N ALA A 134 5.72 20.19 -7.30
CA ALA A 134 4.69 20.98 -6.62
C ALA A 134 3.57 20.10 -6.06
N GLY A 135 3.08 19.13 -6.83
CA GLY A 135 2.07 18.16 -6.38
C GLY A 135 2.56 17.31 -5.22
N THR A 136 3.82 16.85 -5.26
CA THR A 136 4.45 16.10 -4.17
C THR A 136 4.53 16.93 -2.88
N ALA A 137 4.88 18.22 -2.99
CA ALA A 137 4.92 19.11 -1.83
C ALA A 137 3.52 19.34 -1.22
N GLN A 138 2.48 19.42 -2.06
CA GLN A 138 1.09 19.53 -1.61
C GLN A 138 0.63 18.27 -0.86
N ASP A 139 1.00 17.08 -1.34
CA ASP A 139 0.67 15.82 -0.67
C ASP A 139 1.27 15.71 0.74
N LEU A 140 2.44 16.30 1.00
CA LEU A 140 3.10 16.28 2.33
C LEU A 140 2.37 17.10 3.39
N VAL A 141 1.69 18.18 2.99
CA VAL A 141 0.94 19.06 3.89
C VAL A 141 -0.54 18.67 3.97
N ARG A 142 -0.97 17.69 3.17
CA ARG A 142 -2.34 17.20 3.17
C ARG A 142 -2.62 16.47 4.48
N GLU A 143 -3.46 17.07 5.32
CA GLU A 143 -3.97 16.38 6.50
C GLU A 143 -4.91 15.25 6.09
N LEU A 144 -4.60 14.03 6.53
CA LEU A 144 -5.48 12.88 6.37
C LEU A 144 -6.15 12.57 7.70
N ARG A 145 -7.48 12.68 7.73
CA ARG A 145 -8.31 12.39 8.90
C ARG A 145 -8.67 10.91 8.99
#